data_AF-A0A1R2AN37-F1
#
_entry.id   AF-A0A1R2AN37-F1
#
_cell.length_a   1.000
_cell.length_b   1.000
_cell.length_c   1.000
_cell.angle_alpha   90.00
_cell.angle_beta   90.00
_cell.angle_gamma   90.00
#
_symmetry.space_group_name_H-M   'P 1'
#
loop_
_entity.id
_entity.type
_entity.pdbx_description
1 polymer ?
#
loop_
_entity_poly.entity_id
_entity_poly.type
_entity_poly.pdbx_seq_one_letter_code
_entity_poly.pdbx_strand_id
1 'polypeptide(L)'
;MDYYMDISDIEIQEAMKYLEITSDDLIIRDKSYFQGNEKVQRLRYEHHLKRLKKLKKQLLNYINHEKSKKYPFDNISFNSERMETQESSFSKAKLKSKMDLSIQIKKENHRRKLLSSSMQKLLRKDFIEEKLKSEIEKKKIEEDHKREAVKMRIDNLLNQQKEKTRKLKEKLSRVSSRLGSISPQNRKFKSVQRSLSRLSNKNSSLDNLQIFHEKMLKSDQLHQSMLQEKQIKIADHNEKVHSTLKKHRSIREINEQSKLINIIGKSDYLDNHRYKKIKLITEKHAKKQKTIKEKVMKIKNNLEEESDKMLKRIRKLNNKQVSHKTKILYQLEELNKEKEYWSIRQHLRNEDARENLNRIMKSDMEKKKELIEKHLELNKKFETMKEIKEKNNQKIRYDAIQANQEFAKAKIMHVMIQKSSNPNYYSKVIEKIN
;
A
#
# COMPACT_ATOMS: atom_id res chain seq x y z
N MET A 1 26.11 34.06 -13.60
CA MET A 1 26.88 33.31 -14.62
C MET A 1 27.31 32.03 -13.92
N ASP A 2 26.45 31.00 -13.95
CA ASP A 2 26.46 29.94 -12.91
C ASP A 2 26.66 28.54 -13.50
N TYR A 3 27.73 28.35 -14.28
CA TYR A 3 28.05 27.04 -14.88
C TYR A 3 29.52 26.66 -14.74
N TYR A 4 30.17 26.99 -13.62
CA TYR A 4 31.45 26.38 -13.27
C TYR A 4 31.19 25.10 -12.48
N MET A 5 31.39 23.93 -13.12
CA MET A 5 31.80 22.75 -12.37
C MET A 5 33.32 22.81 -12.31
N ASP A 6 33.87 22.77 -11.10
CA ASP A 6 35.32 22.82 -10.93
C ASP A 6 35.92 21.48 -11.37
N ILE A 7 36.50 21.46 -12.57
CA ILE A 7 37.15 20.27 -13.15
C ILE A 7 38.46 19.92 -12.45
N SER A 8 38.91 20.72 -11.47
CA SER A 8 40.05 20.37 -10.62
C SER A 8 39.71 19.33 -9.56
N ASP A 9 38.42 19.07 -9.30
CA ASP A 9 37.97 18.08 -8.32
C ASP A 9 38.19 16.65 -8.85
N ILE A 10 38.90 15.83 -8.07
CA ILE A 10 39.28 14.46 -8.43
C ILE A 10 38.02 13.61 -8.68
N GLU A 11 36.96 13.80 -7.88
CA GLU A 11 35.69 13.07 -8.06
C GLU A 11 35.02 13.40 -9.41
N ILE A 12 35.17 14.64 -9.89
CA ILE A 12 34.66 15.07 -11.19
C ILE A 12 35.53 14.51 -12.32
N GLN A 13 36.85 14.47 -12.15
CA GLN A 13 37.77 13.89 -13.15
C GLN A 13 37.56 12.39 -13.33
N GLU A 14 37.35 11.63 -12.26
CA GLU A 14 37.02 10.20 -12.34
C GLU A 14 35.68 9.95 -13.01
N ALA A 15 34.65 10.74 -12.67
CA ALA A 15 33.35 10.67 -13.31
C ALA A 15 33.42 11.03 -14.82
N MET A 16 34.23 12.04 -15.18
CA MET A 16 34.47 12.40 -16.58
C MET A 16 35.18 11.28 -17.34
N LYS A 17 36.19 10.64 -16.73
CA LYS A 17 36.91 9.51 -17.32
C LYS A 17 35.99 8.30 -17.53
N TYR A 18 35.15 7.97 -16.55
CA TYR A 18 34.20 6.86 -16.66
C TYR A 18 33.11 7.10 -17.70
N LEU A 19 32.63 8.35 -17.81
CA LEU A 19 31.59 8.73 -18.77
C LEU A 19 32.13 9.11 -20.15
N GLU A 20 33.45 9.01 -20.37
CA GLU A 20 34.14 9.39 -21.61
C GLU A 20 33.86 10.86 -22.01
N ILE A 21 33.74 11.76 -21.04
CA ILE A 21 33.50 13.20 -21.26
C ILE A 21 34.85 13.93 -21.28
N THR A 22 35.11 14.70 -22.32
CA THR A 22 36.32 15.51 -22.43
C THR A 22 36.13 16.90 -21.80
N SER A 23 37.22 17.58 -21.47
CA SER A 23 37.17 18.98 -21.02
C SER A 23 36.48 19.89 -22.05
N ASP A 24 36.67 19.60 -23.34
CA ASP A 24 36.12 20.38 -24.45
C ASP A 24 34.59 20.31 -24.51
N ASP A 25 33.99 19.20 -24.08
CA ASP A 25 32.54 19.01 -24.02
C ASP A 25 31.87 19.87 -22.94
N LEU A 26 32.63 20.33 -21.95
CA LEU A 26 32.13 21.14 -20.83
C LEU A 26 32.38 22.64 -21.00
N ILE A 27 33.04 23.06 -22.10
CA ILE A 27 33.32 24.47 -22.37
C ILE A 27 32.03 25.22 -22.65
N ILE A 28 31.80 26.28 -21.87
CA ILE A 28 30.74 27.26 -22.15
C ILE A 28 31.23 28.15 -23.30
N ARG A 29 30.49 28.13 -24.40
CA ARG A 29 30.76 28.98 -25.57
C ARG A 29 29.73 30.10 -25.61
N ASP A 30 30.16 31.29 -25.98
CA ASP A 30 29.27 32.44 -26.11
C ASP A 30 28.33 32.29 -27.33
N LYS A 31 27.20 33.00 -27.34
CA LYS A 31 26.20 32.97 -28.43
C LYS A 31 26.83 33.32 -29.79
N SER A 32 27.82 34.22 -29.78
CA SER A 32 28.60 34.66 -30.94
C SER A 32 29.41 33.54 -31.62
N TYR A 33 29.74 32.47 -30.88
CA TYR A 33 30.48 31.31 -31.40
C TYR A 33 29.67 30.49 -32.42
N PHE A 34 28.34 30.57 -32.35
CA PHE A 34 27.47 29.75 -33.20
C PHE A 34 27.21 30.45 -34.54
N GLN A 35 27.37 29.73 -35.65
CA GLN A 35 27.08 30.28 -36.98
C GLN A 35 25.56 30.33 -37.28
N GLY A 36 25.12 31.32 -38.05
CA GLY A 36 23.75 31.47 -38.54
C GLY A 36 23.19 32.87 -38.33
N ASN A 37 21.94 33.10 -38.75
CA ASN A 37 21.21 34.33 -38.40
C ASN A 37 20.88 34.35 -36.89
N GLU A 38 20.54 35.52 -36.35
CA GLU A 38 20.40 35.72 -34.90
C GLU A 38 19.46 34.73 -34.20
N LYS A 39 18.37 34.36 -34.88
CA LYS A 39 17.39 33.37 -34.40
C LYS A 39 17.99 31.95 -34.34
N VAL A 40 18.75 31.55 -35.36
CA VAL A 40 19.44 30.26 -35.41
C VAL A 40 20.59 30.20 -34.40
N GLN A 41 21.35 31.28 -34.24
CA GLN A 41 22.38 31.38 -33.20
C GLN A 41 21.80 31.20 -31.80
N ARG A 42 20.66 31.85 -31.52
CA ARG A 42 19.95 31.71 -30.25
C ARG A 42 19.51 30.27 -29.98
N LEU A 43 18.92 29.60 -30.97
CA LEU A 43 18.49 28.19 -30.83
C LEU A 43 19.66 27.24 -30.61
N ARG A 44 20.78 27.44 -31.33
CA ARG A 44 22.00 26.63 -31.18
C ARG A 44 22.65 26.83 -29.81
N TYR A 45 22.71 28.07 -29.33
CA TYR A 45 23.17 28.39 -27.99
C TYR A 45 22.28 27.77 -26.90
N GLU A 46 20.95 27.87 -27.01
CA GLU A 46 20.02 27.23 -26.08
C GLU A 46 20.15 25.70 -26.07
N HIS A 47 20.37 25.08 -27.24
CA HIS A 47 20.65 23.66 -27.34
C HIS A 47 21.98 23.28 -26.68
N HIS A 48 23.04 24.08 -26.86
CA HIS A 48 24.33 23.91 -26.19
C HIS A 48 24.18 23.94 -24.67
N LEU A 49 23.47 24.93 -24.13
CA LEU A 49 23.20 25.02 -22.68
C LEU A 49 22.39 23.83 -22.14
N LYS A 50 21.42 23.32 -22.90
CA LYS A 50 20.67 22.11 -22.54
C LYS A 50 21.57 20.88 -22.49
N ARG A 51 22.50 20.74 -23.43
CA ARG A 51 23.50 19.66 -23.46
C ARG A 51 24.42 19.75 -22.24
N LEU A 52 24.97 20.92 -21.93
CA LEU A 52 25.81 21.14 -20.75
C LEU A 52 25.07 20.81 -19.45
N LYS A 53 23.81 21.23 -19.31
CA LYS A 53 22.97 20.90 -18.14
C LYS A 53 22.73 19.39 -17.99
N LYS A 54 22.61 18.67 -19.10
CA LYS A 54 22.44 17.21 -19.10
C LYS A 54 23.73 16.51 -18.66
N LEU A 55 24.88 16.91 -19.21
CA LEU A 55 26.19 16.38 -18.83
C LEU A 55 26.49 16.61 -17.34
N LYS A 56 26.25 17.83 -16.84
CA LYS A 56 26.35 18.14 -15.40
C LYS A 56 25.52 17.22 -14.52
N LYS A 57 24.27 16.93 -14.92
CA LYS A 57 23.39 16.03 -14.17
C LYS A 57 23.88 14.58 -14.20
N GLN A 58 24.47 14.13 -15.32
CA GLN A 58 25.05 12.79 -15.43
C GLN A 58 26.28 12.63 -14.53
N LEU A 59 27.19 13.62 -14.53
CA LEU A 59 28.35 13.66 -13.64
C LEU A 59 27.93 13.65 -12.17
N LEU A 60 27.00 14.53 -11.78
CA LEU A 60 26.49 14.57 -10.40
C LEU A 60 25.76 13.28 -9.99
N ASN A 61 25.01 12.66 -10.90
CA ASN A 61 24.36 11.39 -10.60
C ASN A 61 25.37 10.27 -10.42
N TYR A 62 26.46 10.25 -11.18
CA TYR A 62 27.54 9.29 -11.01
C TYR A 62 28.20 9.44 -9.63
N ILE A 63 28.64 10.65 -9.29
CA ILE A 63 29.25 10.97 -7.98
C ILE A 63 28.31 10.59 -6.82
N ASN A 64 27.01 10.88 -6.95
CA ASN A 64 26.03 10.54 -5.93
C ASN A 64 25.69 9.04 -5.86
N HIS A 65 25.84 8.29 -6.97
CA HIS A 65 25.59 6.85 -6.99
C HIS A 65 26.79 6.03 -6.50
N GLU A 66 28.04 6.49 -6.69
CA GLU A 66 29.21 5.83 -6.09
C GLU A 66 29.20 5.90 -4.56
N LYS A 67 28.70 6.99 -3.97
CA LYS A 67 28.49 7.09 -2.51
C LYS A 67 27.50 6.04 -1.97
N SER A 68 26.73 5.37 -2.84
CA SER A 68 25.78 4.31 -2.48
C SER A 68 26.25 2.88 -2.76
N LYS A 69 27.48 2.66 -3.26
CA LYS A 69 27.96 1.30 -3.62
C LYS A 69 29.43 1.04 -3.23
N LYS A 70 29.63 0.65 -1.97
CA LYS A 70 30.57 -0.45 -1.66
C LYS A 70 29.92 -1.76 -2.18
N TYR A 71 30.33 -2.16 -3.39
CA TYR A 71 30.33 -3.45 -4.13
C TYR A 71 29.72 -4.75 -3.51
N PRO A 72 29.49 -5.88 -4.26
CA PRO A 72 30.06 -6.26 -5.57
C PRO A 72 29.12 -7.00 -6.57
N PHE A 73 29.71 -7.35 -7.71
CA PHE A 73 29.36 -8.40 -8.70
C PHE A 73 28.62 -7.97 -10.00
N ASP A 74 29.46 -7.82 -11.02
CA ASP A 74 29.48 -8.57 -12.28
C ASP A 74 28.38 -8.41 -13.34
N ASN A 75 28.92 -8.28 -14.56
CA ASN A 75 28.39 -8.77 -15.83
C ASN A 75 27.41 -7.85 -16.60
N ILE A 76 27.96 -6.94 -17.41
CA ILE A 76 28.40 -7.24 -18.79
C ILE A 76 28.79 -5.90 -19.45
N SER A 77 30.06 -5.79 -19.78
CA SER A 77 30.55 -4.88 -20.81
C SER A 77 29.92 -5.27 -22.15
N PHE A 78 28.91 -4.53 -22.60
CA PHE A 78 28.61 -4.47 -24.02
C PHE A 78 29.59 -3.46 -24.64
N ASN A 79 30.76 -3.94 -25.03
CA ASN A 79 31.48 -3.33 -26.15
C ASN A 79 30.58 -3.55 -27.37
N SER A 80 29.72 -2.58 -27.70
CA SER A 80 29.20 -2.49 -29.05
C SER A 80 30.14 -1.56 -29.81
N GLU A 81 31.11 -2.16 -30.48
CA GLU A 81 31.76 -1.55 -31.64
C GLU A 81 30.70 -0.91 -32.53
N ARG A 82 30.98 0.31 -32.96
CA ARG A 82 30.29 0.95 -34.07
C ARG A 82 30.45 0.06 -35.30
N MET A 83 29.36 -0.60 -35.68
CA MET A 83 29.14 -1.05 -37.05
C MET A 83 28.00 -0.22 -37.61
N GLU A 84 28.36 0.78 -38.41
CA GLU A 84 27.46 1.35 -39.40
C GLU A 84 27.17 0.26 -40.44
N THR A 85 25.90 -0.09 -40.63
CA THR A 85 25.17 -0.17 -41.92
C THR A 85 23.97 -1.14 -41.87
N GLN A 86 22.84 -0.67 -42.42
CA GLN A 86 21.76 -1.44 -43.09
C GLN A 86 21.06 -2.65 -42.42
N GLU A 87 20.42 -2.52 -41.24
CA GLU A 87 19.36 -3.49 -40.83
C GLU A 87 18.27 -2.85 -39.95
N SER A 88 17.37 -2.02 -40.51
CA SER A 88 16.37 -1.29 -39.70
C SER A 88 15.07 -2.06 -39.39
N SER A 89 14.87 -3.25 -39.94
CA SER A 89 13.64 -4.05 -39.78
C SER A 89 13.80 -5.28 -38.86
N PHE A 90 14.95 -5.97 -38.87
CA PHE A 90 15.22 -7.12 -37.98
C PHE A 90 15.44 -6.71 -36.51
N SER A 91 15.96 -5.52 -36.26
CA SER A 91 16.26 -5.05 -34.89
C SER A 91 15.00 -4.73 -34.08
N LYS A 92 13.90 -4.28 -34.69
CA LYS A 92 12.63 -4.01 -33.98
C LYS A 92 11.97 -5.28 -33.47
N ALA A 93 12.01 -6.37 -34.26
CA ALA A 93 11.46 -7.67 -33.84
C ALA A 93 12.28 -8.31 -32.72
N LYS A 94 13.62 -8.24 -32.80
CA LYS A 94 14.51 -8.71 -31.71
C LYS A 94 14.36 -7.86 -30.44
N LEU A 95 14.19 -6.54 -30.55
CA LEU A 95 13.93 -5.68 -29.39
C LEU A 95 12.58 -5.98 -28.74
N LYS A 96 11.53 -6.17 -29.55
CA LYS A 96 10.19 -6.53 -29.07
C LYS A 96 10.20 -7.89 -28.37
N SER A 97 10.84 -8.89 -28.95
CA SER A 97 11.02 -10.23 -28.35
C SER A 97 11.78 -10.17 -27.02
N LYS A 98 12.89 -9.42 -26.94
CA LYS A 98 13.63 -9.22 -25.68
C LYS A 98 12.78 -8.49 -24.61
N MET A 99 11.98 -7.53 -25.04
CA MET A 99 11.09 -6.78 -24.14
C MET A 99 9.94 -7.67 -23.61
N ASP A 100 9.36 -8.50 -24.47
CA ASP A 100 8.32 -9.46 -24.10
C ASP A 100 8.86 -10.55 -23.15
N LEU A 101 10.07 -11.06 -23.39
CA LEU A 101 10.79 -11.96 -22.47
C LEU A 101 11.03 -11.31 -21.10
N SER A 102 11.44 -10.05 -21.05
CA SER A 102 11.63 -9.32 -19.79
C SER A 102 10.31 -9.16 -19.01
N ILE A 103 9.21 -8.90 -19.72
CA ILE A 103 7.88 -8.81 -19.12
C ILE A 103 7.43 -10.18 -18.60
N GLN A 104 7.66 -11.27 -19.34
CA GLN A 104 7.36 -12.62 -18.90
C GLN A 104 8.16 -13.02 -17.66
N ILE A 105 9.48 -12.75 -17.64
CA ILE A 105 10.33 -13.02 -16.47
C ILE A 105 9.85 -12.22 -15.24
N LYS A 106 9.44 -10.96 -15.41
CA LYS A 106 8.86 -10.16 -14.31
C LYS A 106 7.54 -10.74 -13.79
N LYS A 107 6.66 -11.19 -14.69
CA LYS A 107 5.39 -11.84 -14.31
C LYS A 107 5.64 -13.18 -13.61
N GLU A 108 6.56 -13.99 -14.10
CA GLU A 108 6.98 -15.27 -13.51
C GLU A 108 7.58 -15.07 -12.10
N ASN A 109 8.46 -14.09 -11.93
CA ASN A 109 9.03 -13.74 -10.63
C ASN A 109 7.98 -13.22 -9.64
N HIS A 110 7.00 -12.46 -10.11
CA HIS A 110 5.87 -12.03 -9.28
C HIS A 110 5.00 -13.22 -8.85
N ARG A 111 4.71 -14.15 -9.76
CA ARG A 111 3.99 -15.41 -9.48
C ARG A 111 4.75 -16.28 -8.46
N ARG A 112 6.07 -16.43 -8.61
CA ARG A 112 6.92 -17.16 -7.64
C ARG A 112 6.90 -16.53 -6.25
N LYS A 113 6.92 -15.19 -6.15
CA LYS A 113 6.79 -14.49 -4.85
C LYS A 113 5.44 -14.75 -4.18
N LEU A 114 4.34 -14.74 -4.94
CA LEU A 114 3.01 -15.04 -4.41
C LEU A 114 2.91 -16.49 -3.91
N LEU A 115 3.42 -17.45 -4.69
CA LEU A 115 3.47 -18.87 -4.32
C LEU A 115 4.34 -19.10 -3.06
N SER A 116 5.49 -18.44 -2.96
CA SER A 116 6.36 -18.50 -1.77
C SER A 116 5.64 -18.00 -0.51
N SER A 117 4.86 -16.93 -0.59
CA SER A 117 4.07 -16.43 0.54
C SER A 117 3.00 -17.43 0.98
N SER A 118 2.33 -18.08 0.03
CA SER A 118 1.31 -19.10 0.31
C SER A 118 1.92 -20.37 0.91
N MET A 119 3.08 -20.80 0.41
CA MET A 119 3.79 -21.97 0.94
C MET A 119 4.32 -21.73 2.36
N GLN A 120 4.83 -20.52 2.63
CA GLN A 120 5.20 -20.13 4.00
C GLN A 120 4.00 -20.08 4.96
N LYS A 121 2.80 -19.71 4.48
CA LYS A 121 1.57 -19.77 5.29
C LYS A 121 1.14 -21.20 5.59
N LEU A 122 1.27 -22.13 4.63
CA LEU A 122 0.99 -23.56 4.85
C LEU A 122 1.96 -24.17 5.86
N LEU A 123 3.27 -23.97 5.69
CA LEU A 123 4.28 -24.49 6.62
C LEU A 123 4.09 -23.97 8.06
N ARG A 124 3.64 -22.71 8.22
CA ARG A 124 3.28 -22.15 9.53
C ARG A 124 2.03 -22.79 10.12
N LYS A 125 1.06 -23.16 9.29
CA LYS A 125 -0.17 -23.84 9.75
C LYS A 125 0.17 -25.24 10.26
N ASP A 126 0.96 -26.00 9.51
CA ASP A 126 1.36 -27.37 9.89
C ASP A 126 2.14 -27.37 11.21
N PHE A 127 3.08 -26.41 11.38
CA PHE A 127 3.82 -26.25 12.64
C PHE A 127 2.91 -25.91 13.84
N ILE A 128 1.90 -25.07 13.64
CA ILE A 128 0.93 -24.72 14.70
C ILE A 128 0.08 -25.95 15.07
N GLU A 129 -0.32 -26.74 14.09
CA GLU A 129 -1.14 -27.92 14.29
C GLU A 129 -0.37 -29.03 15.03
N GLU A 130 0.88 -29.26 14.65
CA GLU A 130 1.77 -30.20 15.35
C GLU A 130 2.04 -29.76 16.80
N LYS A 131 2.29 -28.46 17.00
CA LYS A 131 2.45 -27.89 18.35
C LYS A 131 1.19 -28.10 19.20
N LEU A 132 0.00 -27.86 18.64
CA LEU A 132 -1.28 -28.06 19.34
C LEU A 132 -1.50 -29.53 19.69
N LYS A 133 -1.21 -30.47 18.78
CA LYS A 133 -1.29 -31.91 19.04
C LYS A 133 -0.39 -32.31 20.22
N SER A 134 0.86 -31.85 20.20
CA SER A 134 1.81 -32.12 21.29
C SER A 134 1.37 -31.56 22.65
N GLU A 135 0.71 -30.39 22.66
CA GLU A 135 0.23 -29.75 23.88
C GLU A 135 -1.02 -30.44 24.45
N ILE A 136 -1.90 -30.93 23.57
CA ILE A 136 -3.06 -31.76 23.96
C ILE A 136 -2.58 -33.07 24.58
N GLU A 137 -1.60 -33.74 23.98
CA GLU A 137 -1.08 -35.01 24.48
C GLU A 137 -0.40 -34.87 25.84
N LYS A 138 0.41 -33.81 26.03
CA LYS A 138 0.99 -33.49 27.34
C LYS A 138 -0.07 -33.25 28.42
N LYS A 139 -1.15 -32.52 28.09
CA LYS A 139 -2.25 -32.29 29.03
C LYS A 139 -2.99 -33.58 29.39
N LYS A 140 -3.15 -34.49 28.43
CA LYS A 140 -3.77 -35.80 28.66
C LYS A 140 -2.96 -36.62 29.66
N ILE A 141 -1.64 -36.70 29.48
CA ILE A 141 -0.73 -37.39 30.39
C ILE A 141 -0.78 -36.76 31.80
N GLU A 142 -0.77 -35.43 31.90
CA GLU A 142 -0.90 -34.75 33.20
C GLU A 142 -2.23 -35.02 33.90
N GLU A 143 -3.34 -35.08 33.15
CA GLU A 143 -4.64 -35.44 33.71
C GLU A 143 -4.68 -36.89 34.19
N ASP A 144 -4.11 -37.83 33.45
CA ASP A 144 -4.06 -39.24 33.82
C ASP A 144 -3.24 -39.43 35.10
N HIS A 145 -2.09 -38.76 35.22
CA HIS A 145 -1.30 -38.75 36.46
C HIS A 145 -2.08 -38.18 37.66
N LYS A 146 -2.88 -37.13 37.45
CA LYS A 146 -3.75 -36.56 38.50
C LYS A 146 -4.86 -37.54 38.91
N ARG A 147 -5.48 -38.23 37.95
CA ARG A 147 -6.51 -39.25 38.24
C ARG A 147 -5.93 -40.40 39.05
N GLU A 148 -4.75 -40.87 38.68
CA GLU A 148 -4.08 -41.97 39.36
C GLU A 148 -3.66 -41.60 40.80
N ALA A 149 -3.12 -40.39 41.00
CA ALA A 149 -2.82 -39.87 42.33
C ALA A 149 -4.05 -39.76 43.24
N VAL A 150 -5.21 -39.37 42.69
CA VAL A 150 -6.48 -39.33 43.44
C VAL A 150 -6.96 -40.73 43.80
N LYS A 151 -6.88 -41.69 42.87
CA LYS A 151 -7.26 -43.09 43.10
C LYS A 151 -6.46 -43.70 44.26
N MET A 152 -5.13 -43.55 44.23
CA MET A 152 -4.22 -43.99 45.30
C MET A 152 -4.59 -43.40 46.67
N ARG A 153 -4.99 -42.13 46.70
CA ARG A 153 -5.40 -41.46 47.94
C ARG A 153 -6.71 -42.01 48.50
N ILE A 154 -7.68 -42.31 47.64
CA ILE A 154 -8.97 -42.91 48.03
C ILE A 154 -8.74 -44.30 48.61
N ASP A 155 -7.93 -45.13 47.95
CA ASP A 155 -7.65 -46.51 48.40
C ASP A 155 -6.97 -46.51 49.78
N ASN A 156 -6.03 -45.60 50.02
CA ASN A 156 -5.40 -45.44 51.34
C ASN A 156 -6.40 -45.05 52.45
N LEU A 157 -7.33 -44.14 52.16
CA LEU A 157 -8.35 -43.73 53.15
C LEU A 157 -9.31 -44.88 53.49
N LEU A 158 -9.71 -45.68 52.51
CA LEU A 158 -10.58 -46.84 52.71
C LEU A 158 -9.91 -47.91 53.58
N ASN A 159 -8.61 -48.15 53.38
CA ASN A 159 -7.84 -49.10 54.20
C ASN A 159 -7.73 -48.65 55.66
N GLN A 160 -7.46 -47.36 55.90
CA GLN A 160 -7.43 -46.80 57.26
C GLN A 160 -8.77 -46.92 57.99
N GLN A 161 -9.89 -46.77 57.27
CA GLN A 161 -11.21 -46.87 57.87
C GLN A 161 -11.54 -48.30 58.30
N LYS A 162 -11.25 -49.30 57.47
CA LYS A 162 -11.47 -50.73 57.81
C LYS A 162 -10.78 -51.13 59.12
N GLU A 163 -9.57 -50.65 59.33
CA GLU A 163 -8.78 -51.01 60.51
C GLU A 163 -9.30 -50.40 61.81
N LYS A 164 -9.82 -49.16 61.76
CA LYS A 164 -10.49 -48.52 62.91
C LYS A 164 -11.72 -49.32 63.35
N THR A 165 -12.52 -49.80 62.40
CA THR A 165 -13.75 -50.56 62.69
C THR A 165 -13.47 -51.89 63.37
N ARG A 166 -12.35 -52.55 63.02
CA ARG A 166 -11.91 -53.80 63.67
C ARG A 166 -11.59 -53.59 65.15
N LYS A 167 -10.83 -52.55 65.50
CA LYS A 167 -10.41 -52.26 66.88
C LYS A 167 -11.57 -51.93 67.83
N LEU A 168 -12.67 -51.37 67.32
CA LEU A 168 -13.84 -51.05 68.14
C LEU A 168 -14.61 -52.31 68.57
N LYS A 169 -14.74 -53.30 67.67
CA LYS A 169 -15.47 -54.55 67.94
C LYS A 169 -14.82 -55.35 69.07
N GLU A 170 -13.50 -55.32 69.20
CA GLU A 170 -12.77 -56.02 70.27
C GLU A 170 -13.01 -55.43 71.67
N LYS A 171 -13.33 -54.13 71.79
CA LYS A 171 -13.51 -53.47 73.10
C LYS A 171 -14.87 -53.74 73.75
N LEU A 172 -15.90 -53.98 72.96
CA LEU A 172 -17.28 -54.12 73.45
C LEU A 172 -17.58 -55.49 74.08
N SER A 173 -16.70 -56.48 73.93
CA SER A 173 -16.93 -57.85 74.43
C SER A 173 -16.59 -58.07 75.92
N ARG A 174 -16.13 -57.05 76.66
CA ARG A 174 -15.58 -57.20 78.02
C ARG A 174 -16.27 -56.32 79.09
N VAL A 175 -17.55 -56.56 79.42
CA VAL A 175 -18.18 -55.94 80.61
C VAL A 175 -18.92 -57.00 81.44
N SER A 176 -18.63 -57.07 82.76
CA SER A 176 -19.22 -58.03 83.71
C SER A 176 -20.24 -57.34 84.64
N SER A 177 -21.38 -57.99 84.87
CA SER A 177 -22.48 -57.55 85.74
C SER A 177 -22.26 -57.96 87.21
N ARG A 178 -22.11 -57.00 88.13
CA ARG A 178 -22.10 -57.25 89.58
C ARG A 178 -23.33 -56.67 90.27
N LEU A 179 -24.04 -57.54 91.00
CA LEU A 179 -25.19 -57.27 91.86
C LEU A 179 -24.76 -57.01 93.32
N GLY A 180 -25.43 -56.03 93.96
CA GLY A 180 -26.01 -56.18 95.32
C GLY A 180 -25.22 -55.71 96.55
N SER A 181 -25.80 -54.80 97.34
CA SER A 181 -25.53 -54.70 98.79
C SER A 181 -26.81 -54.34 99.58
N ILE A 182 -27.15 -55.13 100.61
CA ILE A 182 -28.29 -54.89 101.52
C ILE A 182 -27.76 -54.27 102.82
N SER A 183 -28.37 -53.18 103.30
CA SER A 183 -27.85 -52.38 104.42
C SER A 183 -27.86 -53.12 105.77
N PRO A 184 -26.94 -52.78 106.69
CA PRO A 184 -26.84 -53.38 108.02
C PRO A 184 -28.08 -53.16 108.90
N GLN A 185 -28.79 -52.04 108.73
CA GLN A 185 -29.97 -51.68 109.52
C GLN A 185 -31.16 -52.58 109.19
N ASN A 186 -31.33 -52.96 107.93
CA ASN A 186 -32.35 -53.91 107.49
C ASN A 186 -32.15 -55.31 108.10
N ARG A 187 -30.91 -55.70 108.38
CA ARG A 187 -30.61 -56.96 109.08
C ARG A 187 -31.04 -56.90 110.55
N LYS A 188 -30.76 -55.78 111.23
CA LYS A 188 -31.14 -55.55 112.64
C LYS A 188 -32.65 -55.47 112.84
N PHE A 189 -33.37 -54.76 111.97
CA PHE A 189 -34.83 -54.69 112.01
C PHE A 189 -35.47 -56.08 111.88
N LYS A 190 -35.05 -56.87 110.87
CA LYS A 190 -35.55 -58.25 110.69
C LYS A 190 -35.29 -59.14 111.91
N SER A 191 -34.15 -58.97 112.60
CA SER A 191 -33.90 -59.74 113.83
C SER A 191 -34.81 -59.35 114.99
N VAL A 192 -35.09 -58.05 115.18
CA VAL A 192 -35.98 -57.57 116.26
C VAL A 192 -37.42 -58.00 115.98
N GLN A 193 -37.87 -57.90 114.72
CA GLN A 193 -39.21 -58.35 114.30
C GLN A 193 -39.41 -59.86 114.55
N ARG A 194 -38.42 -60.70 114.23
CA ARG A 194 -38.45 -62.14 114.55
C ARG A 194 -38.45 -62.42 116.07
N SER A 195 -37.87 -61.53 116.87
CA SER A 195 -37.85 -61.69 118.33
C SER A 195 -39.17 -61.28 118.99
N LEU A 196 -39.87 -60.30 118.42
CA LEU A 196 -41.20 -59.85 118.85
C LEU A 196 -42.27 -60.91 118.61
N SER A 197 -42.27 -61.54 117.42
CA SER A 197 -43.22 -62.61 117.08
C SER A 197 -43.07 -63.87 117.95
N ARG A 198 -41.90 -64.07 118.56
CA ARG A 198 -41.65 -65.18 119.49
C ARG A 198 -42.12 -64.87 120.92
N LEU A 199 -42.21 -63.60 121.31
CA LEU A 199 -42.65 -63.20 122.66
C LEU A 199 -44.18 -63.16 122.80
N SER A 200 -44.94 -62.94 121.72
CA SER A 200 -46.41 -62.87 121.78
C SER A 200 -47.10 -64.19 122.16
N ASN A 201 -46.35 -65.30 122.25
CA ASN A 201 -46.90 -66.65 122.51
C ASN A 201 -46.59 -67.19 123.92
N LYS A 202 -46.19 -66.35 124.90
CA LYS A 202 -45.93 -66.80 126.28
C LYS A 202 -46.85 -66.10 127.31
N ASN A 203 -47.30 -66.87 128.31
CA ASN A 203 -48.24 -66.46 129.36
C ASN A 203 -47.88 -65.12 130.02
N SER A 204 -48.94 -64.33 130.23
CA SER A 204 -48.97 -62.94 130.68
C SER A 204 -48.52 -62.76 132.13
N SER A 205 -47.22 -62.54 132.34
CA SER A 205 -46.70 -61.85 133.53
C SER A 205 -46.45 -60.37 133.20
N LEU A 206 -46.50 -59.50 134.20
CA LEU A 206 -46.28 -58.05 134.04
C LEU A 206 -44.91 -57.75 133.37
N ASP A 207 -43.88 -58.50 133.76
CA ASP A 207 -42.51 -58.37 133.22
C ASP A 207 -42.44 -58.69 131.72
N ASN A 208 -43.20 -59.69 131.25
CA ASN A 208 -43.23 -60.05 129.83
C ASN A 208 -43.90 -58.96 128.98
N LEU A 209 -44.92 -58.29 129.52
CA LEU A 209 -45.57 -57.15 128.87
C LEU A 209 -44.61 -55.97 128.72
N GLN A 210 -43.83 -55.68 129.77
CA GLN A 210 -42.84 -54.60 129.76
C GLN A 210 -41.71 -54.86 128.74
N ILE A 211 -41.18 -56.10 128.69
CA ILE A 211 -40.17 -56.49 127.70
C ILE A 211 -40.72 -56.43 126.27
N PHE A 212 -41.98 -56.82 126.07
CA PHE A 212 -42.64 -56.71 124.76
C PHE A 212 -42.78 -55.25 124.33
N HIS A 213 -43.23 -54.37 125.23
CA HIS A 213 -43.36 -52.94 124.97
C HIS A 213 -42.01 -52.30 124.63
N GLU A 214 -40.94 -52.60 125.37
CA GLU A 214 -39.59 -52.13 125.06
C GLU A 214 -39.07 -52.59 123.69
N LYS A 215 -39.37 -53.83 123.30
CA LYS A 215 -38.98 -54.36 121.98
C LYS A 215 -39.80 -53.75 120.85
N MET A 216 -41.07 -53.44 121.07
CA MET A 216 -41.92 -52.73 120.11
C MET A 216 -41.36 -51.32 119.87
N LEU A 217 -41.07 -50.57 120.94
CA LEU A 217 -40.44 -49.25 120.83
C LEU A 217 -39.11 -49.30 120.07
N LYS A 218 -38.26 -50.31 120.33
CA LYS A 218 -37.00 -50.53 119.59
C LYS A 218 -37.23 -50.87 118.11
N SER A 219 -38.28 -51.64 117.79
CA SER A 219 -38.65 -51.96 116.41
C SER A 219 -39.09 -50.71 115.66
N ASP A 220 -39.91 -49.86 116.27
CA ASP A 220 -40.39 -48.62 115.68
C ASP A 220 -39.24 -47.62 115.45
N GLN A 221 -38.32 -47.51 116.40
CA GLN A 221 -37.09 -46.72 116.24
C GLN A 221 -36.23 -47.20 115.06
N LEU A 222 -36.05 -48.53 114.91
CA LEU A 222 -35.31 -49.10 113.79
C LEU A 222 -36.02 -48.92 112.45
N HIS A 223 -37.35 -48.98 112.43
CA HIS A 223 -38.15 -48.72 111.24
C HIS A 223 -38.01 -47.26 110.79
N GLN A 224 -38.15 -46.31 111.72
CA GLN A 224 -37.95 -44.88 111.46
C GLN A 224 -36.53 -44.59 110.96
N SER A 225 -35.52 -45.21 111.57
CA SER A 225 -34.12 -45.08 111.13
C SER A 225 -33.89 -45.62 109.70
N MET A 226 -34.50 -46.76 109.33
CA MET A 226 -34.44 -47.27 107.95
C MET A 226 -35.17 -46.38 106.94
N LEU A 227 -36.30 -45.79 107.31
CA LEU A 227 -37.02 -44.85 106.46
C LEU A 227 -36.16 -43.61 106.19
N GLN A 228 -35.51 -43.07 107.24
CA GLN A 228 -34.55 -41.98 107.10
C GLN A 228 -33.35 -42.37 106.23
N GLU A 229 -32.76 -43.56 106.41
CA GLU A 229 -31.66 -44.05 105.56
C GLU A 229 -32.08 -44.13 104.08
N LYS A 230 -33.30 -44.62 103.80
CA LYS A 230 -33.84 -44.67 102.43
C LYS A 230 -34.08 -43.28 101.86
N GLN A 231 -34.65 -42.35 102.64
CA GLN A 231 -34.88 -40.97 102.21
C GLN A 231 -33.56 -40.27 101.86
N ILE A 232 -32.53 -40.42 102.68
CA ILE A 232 -31.19 -39.87 102.41
C ILE A 232 -30.61 -40.47 101.13
N LYS A 233 -30.69 -41.81 100.94
CA LYS A 233 -30.21 -42.45 99.71
C LYS A 233 -30.96 -41.99 98.46
N ILE A 234 -32.26 -41.75 98.56
CA ILE A 234 -33.07 -41.20 97.46
C ILE A 234 -32.64 -39.76 97.16
N ALA A 235 -32.44 -38.93 98.19
CA ALA A 235 -31.96 -37.55 98.05
C ALA A 235 -30.58 -37.50 97.38
N ASP A 236 -29.61 -38.29 97.88
CA ASP A 236 -28.25 -38.40 97.31
C ASP A 236 -28.29 -38.88 95.86
N HIS A 237 -29.17 -39.84 95.54
CA HIS A 237 -29.33 -40.34 94.18
C HIS A 237 -29.90 -39.26 93.25
N ASN A 238 -30.93 -38.53 93.70
CA ASN A 238 -31.54 -37.45 92.95
C ASN A 238 -30.56 -36.30 92.71
N GLU A 239 -29.75 -35.94 93.71
CA GLU A 239 -28.71 -34.92 93.57
C GLU A 239 -27.64 -35.36 92.57
N LYS A 240 -27.19 -36.62 92.63
CA LYS A 240 -26.26 -37.19 91.64
C LYS A 240 -26.86 -37.13 90.24
N VAL A 241 -28.07 -37.63 90.03
CA VAL A 241 -28.76 -37.60 88.73
C VAL A 241 -28.91 -36.17 88.21
N HIS A 242 -29.30 -35.22 89.06
CA HIS A 242 -29.38 -33.81 88.68
C HIS A 242 -28.02 -33.24 88.27
N SER A 243 -26.95 -33.58 88.97
CA SER A 243 -25.60 -33.14 88.62
C SER A 243 -25.15 -33.70 87.27
N THR A 244 -25.47 -34.96 86.95
CA THR A 244 -25.16 -35.57 85.66
C THR A 244 -25.99 -34.94 84.54
N LEU A 245 -27.28 -34.69 84.78
CA LEU A 245 -28.15 -34.03 83.82
C LEU A 245 -27.71 -32.58 83.51
N LYS A 246 -27.31 -31.81 84.54
CA LYS A 246 -26.74 -30.46 84.34
C LYS A 246 -25.47 -30.49 83.50
N LYS A 247 -24.54 -31.42 83.80
CA LYS A 247 -23.33 -31.62 82.99
C LYS A 247 -23.68 -31.98 81.55
N HIS A 248 -24.62 -32.90 81.32
CA HIS A 248 -25.06 -33.29 79.97
C HIS A 248 -25.71 -32.15 79.19
N ARG A 249 -26.54 -31.30 79.81
CA ARG A 249 -27.08 -30.10 79.15
C ARG A 249 -25.97 -29.14 78.72
N SER A 250 -25.02 -28.85 79.61
CA SER A 250 -23.88 -27.96 79.28
C SER A 250 -23.02 -28.51 78.13
N ILE A 251 -22.77 -29.83 78.10
CA ILE A 251 -21.99 -30.46 77.03
C ILE A 251 -22.75 -30.41 75.70
N ARG A 252 -24.08 -30.58 75.71
CA ARG A 252 -24.91 -30.51 74.49
C ARG A 252 -24.93 -29.09 73.93
N GLU A 253 -25.12 -28.08 74.77
CA GLU A 253 -25.13 -26.66 74.38
C GLU A 253 -23.78 -26.22 73.79
N ILE A 254 -22.66 -26.58 74.43
CA ILE A 254 -21.31 -26.29 73.93
C ILE A 254 -21.06 -26.96 72.56
N ASN A 255 -21.52 -28.20 72.38
CA ASN A 255 -21.38 -28.91 71.11
C ASN A 255 -22.24 -28.30 69.99
N GLU A 256 -23.46 -27.85 70.30
CA GLU A 256 -24.35 -27.21 69.34
C GLU A 256 -23.80 -25.84 68.91
N GLN A 257 -23.34 -25.03 69.85
CA GLN A 257 -22.66 -23.76 69.55
C GLN A 257 -21.39 -23.97 68.71
N SER A 258 -20.57 -24.97 69.05
CA SER A 258 -19.35 -25.29 68.28
C SER A 258 -19.65 -25.75 66.85
N LYS A 259 -20.75 -26.48 66.63
CA LYS A 259 -21.20 -26.86 65.27
C LYS A 259 -21.68 -25.64 64.48
N LEU A 260 -22.42 -24.74 65.12
CA LEU A 260 -22.90 -23.50 64.51
C LEU A 260 -21.75 -22.57 64.08
N ILE A 261 -20.78 -22.35 64.97
CA ILE A 261 -19.56 -21.56 64.67
C ILE A 261 -18.79 -22.17 63.49
N ASN A 262 -18.66 -23.50 63.44
CA ASN A 262 -18.01 -24.19 62.34
C ASN A 262 -18.78 -24.08 61.01
N ILE A 263 -20.11 -24.02 61.03
CA ILE A 263 -20.93 -23.83 59.82
C ILE A 263 -20.78 -22.40 59.31
N ILE A 264 -20.86 -21.41 60.19
CA ILE A 264 -20.68 -19.98 59.85
C ILE A 264 -19.28 -19.75 59.28
N GLY A 265 -18.23 -20.24 59.95
CA GLY A 265 -16.85 -20.10 59.45
C GLY A 265 -16.61 -20.79 58.09
N LYS A 266 -17.32 -21.89 57.79
CA LYS A 266 -17.28 -22.53 56.47
C LYS A 266 -18.02 -21.71 55.40
N SER A 267 -19.12 -21.05 55.75
CA SER A 267 -19.84 -20.14 54.86
C SER A 267 -18.97 -18.95 54.46
N ASP A 268 -18.37 -18.28 55.45
CA ASP A 268 -17.51 -17.11 55.21
C ASP A 268 -16.27 -17.47 54.38
N TYR A 269 -15.71 -18.66 54.60
CA TYR A 269 -14.61 -19.17 53.79
C TYR A 269 -15.03 -19.43 52.34
N LEU A 270 -16.22 -20.02 52.13
CA LEU A 270 -16.76 -20.27 50.79
C LEU A 270 -17.07 -18.97 50.05
N ASP A 271 -17.63 -17.97 50.72
CA ASP A 271 -17.93 -16.67 50.11
C ASP A 271 -16.67 -15.89 49.79
N ASN A 272 -15.66 -15.88 50.68
CA ASN A 272 -14.35 -15.31 50.37
C ASN A 272 -13.67 -16.02 49.19
N HIS A 273 -13.79 -17.35 49.09
CA HIS A 273 -13.22 -18.11 47.98
C HIS A 273 -13.97 -17.85 46.66
N ARG A 274 -15.30 -17.74 46.69
CA ARG A 274 -16.11 -17.33 45.54
C ARG A 274 -15.76 -15.92 45.10
N TYR A 275 -15.66 -14.98 46.02
CA TYR A 275 -15.27 -13.60 45.75
C TYR A 275 -13.87 -13.52 45.10
N LYS A 276 -12.87 -14.23 45.64
CA LYS A 276 -11.53 -14.31 45.04
C LYS A 276 -11.57 -14.87 43.62
N LYS A 277 -12.36 -15.93 43.36
CA LYS A 277 -12.54 -16.49 42.01
C LYS A 277 -13.21 -15.50 41.06
N ILE A 278 -14.28 -14.84 41.49
CA ILE A 278 -14.99 -13.82 40.68
C ILE A 278 -14.02 -12.69 40.34
N LYS A 279 -13.31 -12.15 41.33
CA LYS A 279 -12.32 -11.09 41.15
C LYS A 279 -11.26 -11.47 40.11
N LEU A 280 -10.72 -12.68 40.20
CA LEU A 280 -9.72 -13.20 39.27
C LEU A 280 -10.26 -13.33 37.83
N ILE A 281 -11.51 -13.73 37.67
CA ILE A 281 -12.19 -13.79 36.36
C ILE A 281 -12.39 -12.38 35.83
N THR A 282 -12.92 -11.44 36.62
CA THR A 282 -13.12 -10.05 36.19
C THR A 282 -11.81 -9.36 35.81
N GLU A 283 -10.73 -9.57 36.56
CA GLU A 283 -9.40 -9.01 36.21
C GLU A 283 -8.86 -9.59 34.91
N LYS A 284 -9.02 -10.91 34.68
CA LYS A 284 -8.65 -11.54 33.40
C LYS A 284 -9.46 -10.98 32.24
N HIS A 285 -10.77 -10.78 32.42
CA HIS A 285 -11.63 -10.18 31.40
C HIS A 285 -11.27 -8.72 31.13
N ALA A 286 -10.99 -7.92 32.16
CA ALA A 286 -10.56 -6.53 32.02
C ALA A 286 -9.22 -6.43 31.25
N LYS A 287 -8.25 -7.30 31.54
CA LYS A 287 -6.97 -7.37 30.79
C LYS A 287 -7.17 -7.75 29.32
N LYS A 288 -8.07 -8.71 29.03
CA LYS A 288 -8.44 -9.08 27.66
C LYS A 288 -9.13 -7.92 26.93
N GLN A 289 -10.06 -7.22 27.58
CA GLN A 289 -10.71 -6.05 26.97
C GLN A 289 -9.72 -4.91 26.70
N LYS A 290 -8.78 -4.65 27.61
CA LYS A 290 -7.74 -3.63 27.41
C LYS A 290 -6.87 -3.96 26.18
N THR A 291 -6.43 -5.21 26.06
CA THR A 291 -5.65 -5.64 24.88
C THR A 291 -6.46 -5.60 23.58
N ILE A 292 -7.75 -5.91 23.61
CA ILE A 292 -8.63 -5.73 22.45
C ILE A 292 -8.74 -4.24 22.08
N LYS A 293 -9.00 -3.36 23.04
CA LYS A 293 -9.07 -1.90 22.79
C LYS A 293 -7.77 -1.34 22.21
N GLU A 294 -6.62 -1.74 22.75
CA GLU A 294 -5.31 -1.32 22.22
C GLU A 294 -5.09 -1.81 20.78
N LYS A 295 -5.47 -3.05 20.46
CA LYS A 295 -5.38 -3.57 19.09
C LYS A 295 -6.32 -2.83 18.13
N VAL A 296 -7.55 -2.56 18.55
CA VAL A 296 -8.54 -1.81 17.74
C VAL A 296 -8.04 -0.38 17.48
N MET A 297 -7.49 0.29 18.49
CA MET A 297 -6.87 1.61 18.32
C MET A 297 -5.71 1.58 17.32
N LYS A 298 -4.82 0.58 17.41
CA LYS A 298 -3.72 0.41 16.44
C LYS A 298 -4.25 0.20 15.02
N ILE A 299 -5.29 -0.62 14.84
CA ILE A 299 -5.91 -0.84 13.54
C ILE A 299 -6.50 0.46 12.99
N LYS A 300 -7.21 1.22 13.82
CA LYS A 300 -7.79 2.51 13.44
C LYS A 300 -6.72 3.51 12.98
N ASN A 301 -5.65 3.67 13.76
CA ASN A 301 -4.54 4.57 13.40
C ASN A 301 -3.86 4.15 12.09
N ASN A 302 -3.65 2.84 11.88
CA ASN A 302 -3.07 2.33 10.64
C ASN A 302 -3.96 2.61 9.42
N LEU A 303 -5.29 2.46 9.56
CA LEU A 303 -6.24 2.76 8.49
C LEU A 303 -6.27 4.25 8.17
N GLU A 304 -6.20 5.12 9.18
CA GLU A 304 -6.10 6.58 8.99
C GLU A 304 -4.80 6.95 8.26
N GLU A 305 -3.66 6.36 8.63
CA GLU A 305 -2.40 6.58 7.91
C GLU A 305 -2.43 6.09 6.46
N GLU A 306 -3.04 4.93 6.18
CA GLU A 306 -3.18 4.44 4.81
C GLU A 306 -4.11 5.32 3.97
N SER A 307 -5.20 5.81 4.56
CA SER A 307 -6.10 6.79 3.95
C SER A 307 -5.35 8.07 3.58
N ASP A 308 -4.53 8.61 4.49
CA ASP A 308 -3.71 9.80 4.23
C ASP A 308 -2.68 9.57 3.12
N LYS A 309 -2.04 8.39 3.11
CA LYS A 309 -1.10 8.00 2.04
C LYS A 309 -1.82 7.91 0.69
N MET A 310 -3.05 7.39 0.66
CA MET A 310 -3.88 7.30 -0.54
C MET A 310 -4.30 8.70 -1.03
N LEU A 311 -4.77 9.58 -0.14
CA LEU A 311 -5.11 10.96 -0.48
C LEU A 311 -3.92 11.73 -1.07
N LYS A 312 -2.73 11.57 -0.48
CA LYS A 312 -1.48 12.15 -1.03
C LYS A 312 -1.16 11.61 -2.42
N ARG A 313 -1.40 10.32 -2.69
CA ARG A 313 -1.22 9.73 -4.03
C ARG A 313 -2.22 10.29 -5.03
N ILE A 314 -3.50 10.39 -4.67
CA ILE A 314 -4.55 10.98 -5.52
C ILE A 314 -4.20 12.43 -5.88
N ARG A 315 -3.80 13.25 -4.89
CA ARG A 315 -3.37 14.64 -5.14
C ARG A 315 -2.18 14.70 -6.11
N LYS A 316 -1.18 13.84 -5.96
CA LYS A 316 -0.04 13.77 -6.88
C LYS A 316 -0.46 13.38 -8.30
N LEU A 317 -1.38 12.43 -8.44
CA LEU A 317 -1.91 12.02 -9.76
C LEU A 317 -2.72 13.14 -10.41
N ASN A 318 -3.60 13.80 -9.65
CA ASN A 318 -4.37 14.95 -10.13
C ASN A 318 -3.44 16.08 -10.61
N ASN A 319 -2.41 16.42 -9.84
CA ASN A 319 -1.44 17.44 -10.24
C ASN A 319 -0.69 17.06 -11.53
N LYS A 320 -0.33 15.78 -11.70
CA LYS A 320 0.27 15.28 -12.95
C LYS A 320 -0.69 15.38 -14.12
N GLN A 321 -1.96 15.02 -13.94
CA GLN A 321 -2.98 15.10 -14.97
C GLN A 321 -3.25 16.55 -15.40
N VAL A 322 -3.35 17.47 -14.43
CA VAL A 322 -3.50 18.91 -14.70
C VAL A 322 -2.29 19.44 -15.46
N SER A 323 -1.07 19.17 -14.98
CA SER A 323 0.15 19.59 -15.68
C SER A 323 0.26 19.06 -17.10
N HIS A 324 -0.12 17.79 -17.32
CA HIS A 324 -0.17 17.19 -18.64
C HIS A 324 -1.21 17.86 -19.55
N LYS A 325 -2.42 18.13 -19.02
CA LYS A 325 -3.48 18.85 -19.74
C LYS A 325 -3.00 20.25 -20.17
N THR A 326 -2.37 21.00 -19.26
CA THR A 326 -1.82 22.32 -19.57
C THR A 326 -0.73 22.24 -20.63
N LYS A 327 0.15 21.24 -20.57
CA LYS A 327 1.20 21.04 -21.60
C LYS A 327 0.60 20.74 -22.97
N ILE A 328 -0.42 19.88 -23.05
CA ILE A 328 -1.11 19.59 -24.31
C ILE A 328 -1.80 20.84 -24.86
N LEU A 329 -2.49 21.61 -24.01
CA LEU A 329 -3.14 22.86 -24.45
C LEU A 329 -2.14 23.85 -25.04
N TYR A 330 -0.98 24.00 -24.39
CA TYR A 330 0.09 24.86 -24.91
C TYR A 330 0.64 24.35 -26.25
N GLN A 331 0.85 23.04 -26.40
CA GLN A 331 1.29 22.45 -27.68
C GLN A 331 0.25 22.63 -28.80
N LEU A 332 -1.04 22.52 -28.49
CA LEU A 332 -2.11 22.80 -29.45
C LEU A 332 -2.14 24.28 -29.87
N GLU A 333 -1.91 25.19 -28.92
CA GLU A 333 -1.81 26.62 -29.21
C GLU A 333 -0.61 26.93 -30.12
N GLU A 334 0.56 26.33 -29.87
CA GLU A 334 1.74 26.47 -30.74
C GLU A 334 1.48 25.93 -32.16
N LEU A 335 0.83 24.77 -32.28
CA LEU A 335 0.48 24.18 -33.58
C LEU A 335 -0.53 25.05 -34.35
N ASN A 336 -1.50 25.65 -33.66
CA ASN A 336 -2.45 26.57 -34.29
C ASN A 336 -1.73 27.82 -34.81
N LYS A 337 -0.84 28.42 -34.02
CA LYS A 337 0.00 29.54 -34.47
C LYS A 337 0.86 29.15 -35.67
N GLU A 338 1.45 27.96 -35.67
CA GLU A 338 2.25 27.48 -36.81
C GLU A 338 1.41 27.32 -38.10
N LYS A 339 0.17 26.81 -37.98
CA LYS A 339 -0.77 26.74 -39.10
C LYS A 339 -1.13 28.13 -39.62
N GLU A 340 -1.40 29.10 -38.74
CA GLU A 340 -1.65 30.49 -39.12
C GLU A 340 -0.44 31.09 -39.87
N TYR A 341 0.78 30.91 -39.34
CA TYR A 341 2.01 31.36 -40.01
C TYR A 341 2.24 30.67 -41.36
N TRP A 342 1.85 29.41 -41.51
CA TRP A 342 1.95 28.70 -42.79
C TRP A 342 0.95 29.24 -43.79
N SER A 343 -0.30 29.48 -43.37
CA SER A 343 -1.34 30.11 -44.19
C SER A 343 -0.92 31.51 -44.65
N ILE A 344 -0.43 32.37 -43.75
CA ILE A 344 0.07 33.71 -44.09
C ILE A 344 1.22 33.62 -45.10
N ARG A 345 2.18 32.70 -44.89
CA ARG A 345 3.29 32.50 -45.84
C ARG A 345 2.83 32.06 -47.22
N GLN A 346 1.81 31.21 -47.31
CA GLN A 346 1.24 30.80 -48.60
C GLN A 346 0.50 31.95 -49.28
N HIS A 347 -0.26 32.74 -48.53
CA HIS A 347 -0.91 33.94 -49.06
C HIS A 347 0.10 34.93 -49.65
N LEU A 348 1.16 35.26 -48.91
CA LEU A 348 2.23 36.15 -49.38
C LEU A 348 2.93 35.62 -50.65
N ARG A 349 3.24 34.32 -50.70
CA ARG A 349 3.81 33.70 -51.91
C ARG A 349 2.89 33.83 -53.13
N ASN A 350 1.58 33.68 -52.93
CA ASN A 350 0.60 33.81 -54.00
C ASN A 350 0.43 35.27 -54.44
N GLU A 351 0.54 36.23 -53.52
CA GLU A 351 0.55 37.66 -53.84
C GLU A 351 1.80 38.05 -54.62
N ASP A 352 2.99 37.64 -54.18
CA ASP A 352 4.26 37.87 -54.88
C ASP A 352 4.25 37.25 -56.29
N ALA A 353 3.68 36.04 -56.43
CA ALA A 353 3.54 35.37 -57.72
C ALA A 353 2.58 36.13 -58.65
N ARG A 354 1.47 36.66 -58.12
CA ARG A 354 0.53 37.50 -58.88
C ARG A 354 1.17 38.83 -59.30
N GLU A 355 1.92 39.48 -58.41
CA GLU A 355 2.61 40.73 -58.73
C GLU A 355 3.67 40.53 -59.81
N ASN A 356 4.46 39.46 -59.72
CA ASN A 356 5.45 39.12 -60.74
C ASN A 356 4.80 38.79 -62.10
N LEU A 357 3.68 38.05 -62.12
CA LEU A 357 2.93 37.79 -63.35
C LEU A 357 2.45 39.09 -63.99
N ASN A 358 1.92 40.03 -63.20
CA ASN A 358 1.48 41.34 -63.68
C ASN A 358 2.65 42.17 -64.25
N ARG A 359 3.83 42.12 -63.62
CA ARG A 359 5.05 42.79 -64.13
C ARG A 359 5.49 42.22 -65.48
N ILE A 360 5.49 40.89 -65.63
CA ILE A 360 5.81 40.21 -66.89
C ILE A 360 4.81 40.59 -67.98
N MET A 361 3.50 40.51 -67.68
CA MET A 361 2.46 40.89 -68.64
C MET A 361 2.59 42.35 -69.09
N LYS A 362 2.92 43.26 -68.16
CA LYS A 362 3.13 44.67 -68.51
C LYS A 362 4.34 44.86 -69.43
N SER A 363 5.47 44.22 -69.13
CA SER A 363 6.67 44.25 -69.98
C SER A 363 6.42 43.63 -71.36
N ASP A 364 5.68 42.53 -71.44
CA ASP A 364 5.33 41.90 -72.71
C ASP A 364 4.39 42.79 -73.54
N MET A 365 3.46 43.50 -72.90
CA MET A 365 2.61 44.49 -73.58
C MET A 365 3.41 45.68 -74.10
N GLU A 366 4.40 46.17 -73.33
CA GLU A 366 5.32 47.22 -73.78
C GLU A 366 6.15 46.77 -74.99
N LYS A 367 6.73 45.56 -74.95
CA LYS A 367 7.47 44.98 -76.09
C LYS A 367 6.58 44.82 -77.32
N LYS A 368 5.34 44.36 -77.15
CA LYS A 368 4.37 44.26 -78.25
C LYS A 368 4.07 45.63 -78.86
N LYS A 369 3.93 46.66 -78.01
CA LYS A 369 3.70 48.03 -78.47
C LYS A 369 4.88 48.55 -79.31
N GLU A 370 6.12 48.37 -78.83
CA GLU A 370 7.32 48.74 -79.60
C GLU A 370 7.40 48.02 -80.95
N LEU A 371 7.00 46.74 -80.98
CA LEU A 371 7.01 45.93 -82.20
C LEU A 371 5.98 46.44 -83.22
N ILE A 372 4.79 46.84 -82.75
CA ILE A 372 3.77 47.49 -83.58
C ILE A 372 4.28 48.85 -84.09
N GLU A 373 4.90 49.66 -83.24
CA GLU A 373 5.47 50.95 -83.64
C GLU A 373 6.54 50.78 -84.74
N LYS A 374 7.44 49.80 -84.59
CA LYS A 374 8.43 49.45 -85.63
C LYS A 374 7.77 48.98 -86.92
N HIS A 375 6.70 48.19 -86.86
CA HIS A 375 5.95 47.79 -88.05
C HIS A 375 5.29 48.98 -88.75
N LEU A 376 4.73 49.92 -87.99
CA LEU A 376 4.15 51.16 -88.55
C LEU A 376 5.23 52.02 -89.22
N GLU A 377 6.43 52.13 -88.63
CA GLU A 377 7.57 52.81 -89.26
C GLU A 377 8.05 52.12 -90.54
N LEU A 378 8.13 50.78 -90.55
CA LEU A 378 8.48 50.02 -91.74
C LEU A 378 7.45 50.22 -92.85
N ASN A 379 6.17 50.21 -92.52
CA ASN A 379 5.10 50.47 -93.49
C ASN A 379 5.23 51.87 -94.09
N LYS A 380 5.51 52.90 -93.28
CA LYS A 380 5.80 54.25 -93.80
C LYS A 380 7.00 54.23 -94.77
N LYS A 381 8.08 53.51 -94.44
CA LYS A 381 9.24 53.37 -95.33
C LYS A 381 8.87 52.65 -96.64
N PHE A 382 8.05 51.61 -96.58
CA PHE A 382 7.55 50.93 -97.79
C PHE A 382 6.73 51.85 -98.68
N GLU A 383 5.83 52.64 -98.12
CA GLU A 383 5.06 53.63 -98.89
C GLU A 383 5.99 54.68 -99.52
N THR A 384 6.98 55.21 -98.79
CA THR A 384 7.94 56.16 -99.38
C THR A 384 8.77 55.55 -100.52
N MET A 385 9.18 54.28 -100.41
CA MET A 385 9.88 53.58 -101.50
C MET A 385 8.98 53.39 -102.73
N LYS A 386 7.69 53.09 -102.51
CA LYS A 386 6.71 52.95 -103.58
C LYS A 386 6.55 54.27 -104.33
N GLU A 387 6.40 55.38 -103.62
CA GLU A 387 6.34 56.73 -104.21
C GLU A 387 7.61 57.08 -105.00
N ILE A 388 8.79 56.80 -104.46
CA ILE A 388 10.07 57.06 -105.15
C ILE A 388 10.17 56.22 -106.44
N LYS A 389 9.79 54.94 -106.38
CA LYS A 389 9.81 54.05 -107.54
C LYS A 389 8.84 54.54 -108.62
N GLU A 390 7.67 55.03 -108.22
CA GLU A 390 6.68 55.60 -109.14
C GLU A 390 7.19 56.87 -109.82
N LYS A 391 7.81 57.79 -109.06
CA LYS A 391 8.47 58.98 -109.61
C LYS A 391 9.61 58.63 -110.57
N ASN A 392 10.43 57.64 -110.25
CA ASN A 392 11.51 57.18 -111.14
C ASN A 392 10.95 56.57 -112.43
N ASN A 393 9.90 55.75 -112.35
CA ASN A 393 9.25 55.19 -113.54
C ASN A 393 8.63 56.28 -114.43
N GLN A 394 8.03 57.32 -113.84
CA GLN A 394 7.52 58.48 -114.58
C GLN A 394 8.67 59.21 -115.29
N LYS A 395 9.80 59.42 -114.62
CA LYS A 395 10.99 60.02 -115.21
C LYS A 395 11.52 59.20 -116.39
N ILE A 396 11.67 57.88 -116.22
CA ILE A 396 12.13 56.98 -117.31
C ILE A 396 11.19 57.06 -118.53
N ARG A 397 9.86 57.09 -118.30
CA ARG A 397 8.89 57.27 -119.39
C ARG A 397 9.06 58.61 -120.09
N TYR A 398 9.25 59.68 -119.34
CA TYR A 398 9.47 61.02 -119.89
C TYR A 398 10.76 61.08 -120.72
N ASP A 399 11.88 60.59 -120.18
CA ASP A 399 13.18 60.55 -120.86
C ASP A 399 13.09 59.72 -122.17
N ALA A 400 12.37 58.60 -122.16
CA ALA A 400 12.14 57.79 -123.36
C ALA A 400 11.30 58.51 -124.43
N ILE A 401 10.28 59.28 -124.02
CA ILE A 401 9.48 60.10 -124.93
C ILE A 401 10.35 61.19 -125.57
N GLN A 402 11.18 61.87 -124.77
CA GLN A 402 12.07 62.92 -125.25
C GLN A 402 13.12 62.37 -126.22
N ALA A 403 13.76 61.24 -125.90
CA ALA A 403 14.72 60.59 -126.80
C ALA A 403 14.07 60.16 -128.13
N ASN A 404 12.83 59.66 -128.10
CA ASN A 404 12.09 59.32 -129.32
C ASN A 404 11.75 60.55 -130.17
N GLN A 405 11.42 61.69 -129.54
CA GLN A 405 11.20 62.95 -130.26
C GLN A 405 12.48 63.46 -130.92
N GLU A 406 13.61 63.41 -130.22
CA GLU A 406 14.92 63.79 -130.76
C GLU A 406 15.34 62.87 -131.91
N PHE A 407 15.13 61.56 -131.78
CA PHE A 407 15.37 60.60 -132.85
C PHE A 407 14.48 60.88 -134.08
N ALA A 408 13.20 61.20 -133.88
CA ALA A 408 12.30 61.58 -134.97
C ALA A 408 12.75 62.87 -135.68
N LYS A 409 13.18 63.89 -134.93
CA LYS A 409 13.78 65.12 -135.48
C LYS A 409 15.02 64.80 -136.34
N ALA A 410 15.94 63.98 -135.81
CA ALA A 410 17.15 63.57 -136.53
C ALA A 410 16.83 62.79 -137.82
N LYS A 411 15.80 61.93 -137.79
CA LYS A 411 15.36 61.17 -138.97
C LYS A 411 14.76 62.08 -140.05
N ILE A 412 13.94 63.05 -139.67
CA ILE A 412 13.39 64.07 -140.60
C ILE A 412 14.54 64.85 -141.25
N MET A 413 15.50 65.30 -140.43
CA MET A 413 16.69 66.00 -140.88
C MET A 413 17.48 65.18 -141.91
N HIS A 414 17.69 63.89 -141.64
CA HIS A 414 18.37 62.98 -142.55
C HIS A 414 17.63 62.78 -143.89
N VAL A 415 16.30 62.61 -143.85
CA VAL A 415 15.48 62.48 -145.07
C VAL A 415 15.52 63.76 -145.91
N MET A 416 15.46 64.94 -145.26
CA MET A 416 15.55 66.22 -145.97
C MET A 416 16.93 66.41 -146.63
N ILE A 417 18.00 65.93 -145.98
CA ILE A 417 19.36 65.93 -146.54
C ILE A 417 19.46 65.03 -147.78
N GLN A 418 18.96 63.80 -147.72
CA GLN A 418 19.09 62.84 -148.83
C GLN A 418 18.32 63.23 -150.10
N LYS A 419 17.22 63.99 -149.97
CA LYS A 419 16.40 64.40 -151.12
C LYS A 419 16.92 65.64 -151.86
N SER A 420 18.02 66.26 -151.40
CA SER A 420 18.59 67.45 -152.02
C SER A 420 19.81 67.11 -152.88
N SER A 421 19.72 67.38 -154.19
CA SER A 421 20.83 67.28 -155.15
C SER A 421 21.77 68.51 -155.15
N ASN A 422 21.57 69.46 -154.22
CA ASN A 422 22.38 70.68 -154.11
C ASN A 422 23.22 70.69 -152.81
N PRO A 423 24.57 70.71 -152.89
CA PRO A 423 25.48 70.71 -151.73
C PRO A 423 25.31 71.90 -150.78
N ASN A 424 24.74 73.02 -151.24
CA ASN A 424 24.51 74.22 -150.40
C ASN A 424 23.17 74.21 -149.65
N TYR A 425 22.36 73.15 -149.76
CA TYR A 425 21.05 73.05 -149.10
C TYR A 425 21.15 72.61 -147.63
N TYR A 426 22.28 72.02 -147.22
CA TYR A 426 22.52 71.52 -145.86
C TYR A 426 22.33 72.61 -144.79
N SER A 427 22.93 73.79 -144.99
CA SER A 427 22.85 74.90 -144.03
C SER A 427 21.43 75.45 -143.87
N LYS A 428 20.64 75.51 -144.95
CA LYS A 428 19.24 76.00 -144.92
C LYS A 428 18.24 75.01 -144.31
N VAL A 429 18.54 73.71 -144.30
CA VAL A 429 17.69 72.69 -143.64
C VAL A 429 17.92 72.68 -142.13
N ILE A 430 19.17 72.88 -141.69
CA ILE A 430 19.53 72.97 -140.26
C ILE A 430 18.84 74.19 -139.60
N GLU A 431 18.81 75.34 -140.28
CA GLU A 431 18.17 76.56 -139.77
C GLU A 431 16.62 76.53 -139.76
N LYS A 432 15.99 75.65 -140.56
CA LYS A 432 14.51 75.53 -140.61
C LYS A 432 13.92 74.54 -139.60
N ILE A 433 14.75 73.74 -138.96
CA ILE A 433 14.32 72.66 -138.04
C ILE A 433 14.69 72.96 -136.58
N ASN A 434 15.64 73.88 -136.35
CA ASN A 434 15.78 74.60 -135.08
C ASN A 434 14.65 75.62 -134.93
#